data_AF-A0A524PLM5-F1
#
_entry.id   AF-A0A524PLM5-F1
#
_cell.length_a   1.000
_cell.length_b   1.000
_cell.length_c   1.000
_cell.angle_alpha   90.00
_cell.angle_beta   90.00
_cell.angle_gamma   90.00
#
_symmetry.space_group_name_H-M   'P 1'
#
loop_
_entity.id
_entity.type
_entity.pdbx_description
1 polymer ?
#
loop_
_entity_poly.entity_id
_entity_poly.type
_entity_poly.pdbx_seq_one_letter_code
_entity_poly.pdbx_strand_id
1 'polypeptide(L)'
;MSEKGKLAIYWAASCGGCEIAVLGIDDKILNVAEAFDIVLWPVAVDAKVRSIEKMPDKSIDLCLFNGAIRTSEQEYMARLMRQKSKVLVAFGSCAHEGCIPGLAN
;
A
#
# COMPACT_ATOMS: atom_id res chain seq x y z
N MET A 1 15.21 20.45 8.98
CA MET A 1 14.45 19.71 7.94
C MET A 1 13.42 18.87 8.68
N SER A 2 12.12 18.99 8.36
CA SER A 2 11.09 18.12 8.95
C SER A 2 11.37 16.66 8.56
N GLU A 3 11.20 15.72 9.48
CA GLU A 3 11.29 14.29 9.16
C GLU A 3 10.15 13.96 8.18
N LYS A 4 10.47 13.28 7.06
CA LYS A 4 9.45 12.84 6.10
C LYS A 4 8.56 11.78 6.74
N GLY A 5 7.28 11.77 6.38
CA GLY A 5 6.38 10.69 6.79
C GLY A 5 6.77 9.37 6.15
N LYS A 6 6.25 8.24 6.63
CA LYS A 6 6.46 6.92 6.01
C LYS A 6 5.20 6.49 5.27
N LEU A 7 5.32 6.22 3.96
CA LEU A 7 4.23 5.79 3.08
C LEU A 7 4.45 4.35 2.61
N ALA A 8 3.41 3.52 2.71
CA ALA A 8 3.36 2.21 2.09
C ALA A 8 2.22 2.15 1.06
N ILE A 9 2.47 1.48 -0.05
CA ILE A 9 1.50 1.15 -1.09
C ILE A 9 1.67 -0.33 -1.38
N TYR A 10 0.61 -1.11 -1.22
CA TYR A 10 0.68 -2.56 -1.44
C TYR A 10 -0.38 -3.04 -2.43
N TRP A 11 0.07 -3.88 -3.35
CA TRP A 11 -0.68 -4.48 -4.45
C TRP A 11 -1.07 -5.92 -4.06
N ALA A 12 -2.35 -6.16 -3.78
CA ALA A 12 -2.90 -7.49 -3.51
C ALA A 12 -3.51 -8.13 -4.80
N ALA A 13 -4.73 -8.66 -4.78
CA ALA A 13 -5.39 -9.07 -6.02
C ALA A 13 -5.91 -7.82 -6.77
N SER A 14 -5.00 -7.13 -7.47
CA SER A 14 -5.24 -5.88 -8.20
C SER A 14 -4.91 -6.02 -9.69
N CYS A 15 -5.58 -5.20 -10.51
CA CYS A 15 -5.31 -5.04 -11.94
C CYS A 15 -4.26 -3.95 -12.25
N GLY A 16 -3.75 -3.25 -11.23
CA GLY A 16 -2.80 -2.14 -11.38
C GLY A 16 -3.44 -0.77 -11.56
N GLY A 17 -4.77 -0.69 -11.71
CA GLY A 17 -5.46 0.58 -11.94
C GLY A 17 -5.33 1.56 -10.77
N CYS A 18 -5.22 1.05 -9.54
CA CYS A 18 -5.02 1.90 -8.35
C CYS A 18 -3.64 2.53 -8.35
N GLU A 19 -2.59 1.79 -8.71
CA GLU A 19 -1.23 2.27 -8.85
C GLU A 19 -1.13 3.36 -9.91
N ILE A 20 -1.76 3.13 -11.07
CA ILE A 20 -1.85 4.14 -12.12
C ILE A 20 -2.60 5.38 -11.63
N ALA A 21 -3.66 5.23 -10.82
CA ALA A 21 -4.36 6.37 -10.25
C ALA A 21 -3.48 7.19 -9.28
N VAL A 22 -2.59 6.55 -8.51
CA VAL A 22 -1.59 7.25 -7.68
C VAL A 22 -0.63 8.03 -8.57
N LEU A 23 -0.15 7.44 -9.66
CA LEU A 23 0.74 8.12 -10.62
C LEU A 23 0.03 9.20 -11.45
N GLY A 24 -1.29 9.08 -11.62
CA GLY A 24 -2.14 10.03 -12.34
C GLY A 24 -2.35 11.39 -11.64
N ILE A 25 -1.63 11.64 -10.55
CA ILE A 25 -1.49 12.99 -9.98
C ILE A 25 -0.38 13.81 -10.68
N ASP A 26 0.26 13.21 -11.70
CA ASP A 26 1.32 13.79 -12.51
C ASP A 26 2.48 14.33 -11.66
N ASP A 27 2.97 15.54 -11.94
CA ASP A 27 4.12 16.16 -11.25
C ASP A 27 3.93 16.31 -9.73
N LYS A 28 2.70 16.22 -9.22
CA LYS A 28 2.44 16.25 -7.77
C LYS A 28 3.03 15.03 -7.05
N ILE A 29 3.40 13.98 -7.76
CA ILE A 29 4.12 12.85 -7.18
C ILE A 29 5.47 13.28 -6.60
N LEU A 30 6.07 14.36 -7.11
CA LEU A 30 7.30 14.94 -6.56
C LEU A 30 7.06 15.50 -5.15
N ASN A 31 5.92 16.17 -4.93
CA ASN A 31 5.53 16.64 -3.60
C ASN A 31 5.29 15.47 -2.64
N VAL A 32 4.76 14.35 -3.12
CA VAL A 32 4.63 13.13 -2.31
C VAL A 32 6.00 12.60 -1.91
N ALA A 33 6.96 12.56 -2.85
CA ALA A 33 8.34 12.14 -2.56
C ALA A 33 9.09 13.11 -1.63
N GLU A 34 8.74 14.41 -1.64
CA GLU A 34 9.27 15.38 -0.67
C GLU A 34 8.65 15.21 0.72
N ALA A 35 7.38 14.83 0.82
CA ALA A 35 6.67 14.67 2.08
C ALA A 35 6.84 13.29 2.73
N PHE A 36 7.08 12.24 1.94
CA PHE A 36 7.11 10.85 2.40
C PHE A 36 8.32 10.06 1.91
N ASP A 37 8.86 9.23 2.79
CA ASP A 37 9.69 8.08 2.45
C ASP A 37 8.80 6.89 2.10
N ILE A 38 8.93 6.39 0.86
CA ILE A 38 8.18 5.22 0.39
C ILE A 38 8.88 3.96 0.91
N VAL A 39 8.32 3.33 1.93
CA VAL A 39 8.91 2.15 2.58
C VAL A 39 8.52 0.84 1.92
N LEU A 40 7.39 0.83 1.20
CA LEU A 40 6.92 -0.30 0.42
C LEU A 40 6.10 0.22 -0.75
N TRP A 41 6.50 -0.11 -1.97
CA TRP A 41 5.70 0.06 -3.18
C TRP A 41 6.26 -0.87 -4.25
N PRO A 42 5.71 -2.09 -4.41
CA PRO A 42 6.34 -3.14 -5.22
C PRO A 42 6.69 -2.75 -6.67
N VAL A 43 5.97 -1.79 -7.24
CA VAL A 43 6.20 -1.32 -8.62
C VAL A 43 7.24 -0.21 -8.74
N ALA A 44 7.59 0.46 -7.63
CA ALA A 44 8.44 1.66 -7.65
C ALA A 44 9.72 1.54 -6.80
N VAL A 45 9.74 0.67 -5.78
CA VAL A 45 10.89 0.52 -4.88
C VAL A 45 11.19 -0.96 -4.62
N ASP A 46 12.47 -1.32 -4.49
CA ASP A 46 12.91 -2.68 -4.15
C ASP A 46 12.88 -2.95 -2.63
N ALA A 47 11.71 -2.74 -2.02
CA ALA A 47 11.50 -3.04 -0.61
C ALA A 47 11.15 -4.52 -0.42
N LYS A 48 11.79 -5.16 0.57
CA LYS A 48 11.48 -6.55 0.94
C LYS A 48 10.44 -6.58 2.07
N VAL A 49 9.53 -7.56 2.04
CA VAL A 49 8.53 -7.77 3.10
C VAL A 49 9.17 -7.89 4.48
N ARG A 50 10.32 -8.57 4.58
CA ARG A 50 11.12 -8.70 5.81
C ARG A 50 11.55 -7.36 6.41
N SER A 51 11.76 -6.34 5.58
CA SER A 51 12.07 -5.00 6.08
C SER A 51 10.88 -4.42 6.81
N ILE A 52 9.64 -4.66 6.33
CA ILE A 52 8.41 -4.19 6.95
C ILE A 52 8.08 -4.95 8.24
N GLU A 53 8.31 -6.27 8.26
CA GLU A 53 8.16 -7.11 9.46
C GLU A 53 8.96 -6.56 10.65
N LYS A 54 10.19 -6.10 10.39
CA LYS A 54 11.11 -5.55 11.38
C LYS A 54 10.81 -4.11 11.79
N MET A 55 9.95 -3.40 11.05
CA MET A 55 9.56 -2.04 11.43
C MET A 55 8.76 -2.08 12.75
N PRO A 56 8.90 -1.07 13.62
CA PRO A 56 8.04 -0.95 14.79
C PRO A 56 6.56 -0.86 14.39
N ASP A 57 5.68 -1.37 15.25
CA ASP A 57 4.24 -1.23 15.02
C ASP A 57 3.84 0.24 14.99
N LYS A 58 2.89 0.59 14.14
CA LYS A 58 2.43 1.98 13.93
C LYS A 58 3.52 2.97 13.50
N SER A 59 4.60 2.50 12.88
CA SER A 59 5.65 3.37 12.34
C SER A 59 5.41 3.83 10.91
N ILE A 60 4.52 3.18 10.16
CA ILE A 60 4.08 3.63 8.83
C ILE A 60 2.94 4.63 9.03
N ASP A 61 3.07 5.86 8.55
CA ASP A 61 2.06 6.90 8.75
C ASP A 61 0.79 6.62 7.95
N LEU A 62 0.96 6.25 6.68
CA LEU A 62 -0.13 5.93 5.77
C LEU A 62 0.19 4.69 4.95
N CYS A 63 -0.76 3.77 4.87
CA CYS A 63 -0.77 2.68 3.91
C CYS A 63 -1.96 2.82 2.96
N LEU A 64 -1.69 2.84 1.65
CA LEU A 64 -2.67 2.65 0.60
C LEU A 64 -2.67 1.17 0.20
N PHE A 65 -3.60 0.40 0.76
CA PHE A 65 -3.75 -1.01 0.46
C PHE A 65 -4.73 -1.16 -0.70
N ASN A 66 -4.28 -1.69 -1.83
CA ASN A 66 -5.13 -1.85 -3.00
C ASN A 66 -5.19 -3.31 -3.47
N GLY A 67 -6.30 -3.67 -4.11
CA GLY A 67 -6.61 -5.05 -4.50
C GLY A 67 -7.32 -5.87 -3.43
N ALA A 68 -8.01 -6.92 -3.87
CA ALA A 68 -8.75 -7.82 -2.99
C ALA A 68 -7.84 -8.86 -2.31
N ILE A 69 -8.38 -9.59 -1.33
CA ILE A 69 -7.70 -10.72 -0.68
C ILE A 69 -8.19 -12.03 -1.30
N ARG A 70 -7.29 -12.75 -1.99
CA ARG A 70 -7.54 -14.02 -2.68
C ARG A 70 -6.60 -15.14 -2.25
N THR A 71 -5.49 -14.80 -1.60
CA THR A 71 -4.48 -15.76 -1.13
C THR A 71 -4.11 -15.52 0.34
N SER A 72 -3.55 -16.54 0.97
CA SER A 72 -3.01 -16.42 2.34
C SER A 72 -1.86 -15.42 2.45
N GLU A 73 -1.07 -15.25 1.38
CA GLU A 73 -0.04 -14.20 1.31
C GLU A 73 -0.66 -12.80 1.36
N GLN A 74 -1.72 -12.56 0.61
CA GLN A 74 -2.42 -11.28 0.61
C GLN A 74 -3.08 -11.01 1.96
N GLU A 75 -3.69 -12.02 2.57
CA GLU A 75 -4.23 -11.91 3.93
C GLU A 75 -3.13 -11.55 4.94
N TYR A 76 -1.99 -12.25 4.88
CA TYR A 76 -0.82 -11.96 5.70
C TYR A 76 -0.38 -10.51 5.54
N MET A 77 -0.24 -10.05 4.29
CA MET A 77 0.18 -8.68 4.00
C MET A 77 -0.86 -7.65 4.48
N ALA A 78 -2.16 -7.92 4.37
CA ALA A 78 -3.20 -7.04 4.90
C ALA A 78 -3.09 -6.89 6.43
N ARG A 79 -2.91 -8.00 7.15
CA ARG A 79 -2.73 -8.00 8.60
C ARG A 79 -1.43 -7.28 9.00
N LEU A 80 -0.32 -7.58 8.31
CA LEU A 80 0.96 -6.94 8.55
C LEU A 80 0.87 -5.43 8.32
N MET A 81 0.35 -4.97 7.18
CA MET A 81 0.18 -3.55 6.89
C MET A 81 -0.75 -2.88 7.91
N ARG A 82 -1.84 -3.53 8.32
CA ARG A 82 -2.76 -3.01 9.35
C ARG A 82 -2.07 -2.86 10.71
N GLN A 83 -1.18 -3.78 11.07
CA GLN A 83 -0.39 -3.71 12.28
C GLN A 83 0.64 -2.57 12.21
N LYS A 84 1.42 -2.50 11.14
CA LYS A 84 2.52 -1.54 10.97
C LYS A 84 2.07 -0.11 10.69
N SER A 85 0.85 0.08 10.19
CA SER A 85 0.35 1.42 9.79
C SER A 85 -0.50 2.09 10.87
N LYS A 86 -0.30 3.41 11.04
CA LYS A 86 -1.19 4.30 11.81
C LYS A 86 -2.55 4.36 11.12
N VAL A 87 -2.54 4.70 9.83
CA VAL A 87 -3.73 4.68 8.96
C VAL A 87 -3.53 3.70 7.82
N LEU A 88 -4.52 2.83 7.60
CA LEU A 88 -4.61 1.99 6.42
C LEU A 88 -5.89 2.36 5.67
N VAL A 89 -5.74 2.73 4.40
CA VAL A 89 -6.83 3.05 3.49
C VAL A 89 -7.01 1.88 2.53
N ALA A 90 -8.24 1.34 2.46
CA ALA A 90 -8.63 0.43 1.40
C ALA A 90 -8.81 1.26 0.12
N PHE A 91 -7.76 1.29 -0.71
CA PHE A 91 -7.68 2.15 -1.87
C PHE A 91 -8.21 1.40 -3.11
N GLY A 92 -9.40 1.79 -3.56
CA GLY A 92 -10.11 1.18 -4.69
C GLY A 92 -11.16 0.13 -4.28
N SER A 93 -12.16 -0.08 -5.14
CA SER A 93 -13.30 -0.97 -4.86
C SER A 93 -12.88 -2.42 -4.57
N CYS A 94 -11.87 -2.95 -5.25
CA CYS A 94 -11.37 -4.30 -4.95
C CYS A 94 -10.89 -4.46 -3.50
N ALA A 95 -10.21 -3.46 -2.95
CA ALA A 95 -9.75 -3.50 -1.55
C ALA A 95 -10.88 -3.25 -0.55
N HIS A 96 -11.89 -2.47 -0.95
CA HIS A 96 -13.01 -2.11 -0.07
C HIS A 96 -14.07 -3.21 0.04
N GLU A 97 -14.48 -3.80 -1.09
CA GLU A 97 -15.64 -4.69 -1.20
C GLU A 97 -15.37 -5.97 -2.02
N GLY A 98 -14.11 -6.23 -2.39
CA GLY A 98 -13.72 -7.41 -3.17
C GLY A 98 -13.91 -7.25 -4.69
N CYS A 99 -14.93 -6.50 -5.13
CA CYS A 99 -15.20 -6.11 -6.53
C CYS A 99 -15.03 -7.28 -7.53
N ILE A 100 -14.40 -7.07 -8.70
CA ILE A 100 -14.23 -8.08 -9.76
C ILE A 100 -13.63 -9.38 -9.20
N PRO A 101 -12.53 -9.38 -8.41
CA PRO A 101 -12.06 -10.61 -7.77
C PRO A 101 -13.09 -11.30 -6.86
N GLY A 102 -13.99 -10.57 -6.20
CA GLY A 102 -15.02 -11.15 -5.34
C GLY A 102 -16.14 -11.88 -6.10
N LEU A 103 -16.27 -11.67 -7.42
CA LEU A 103 -17.27 -12.33 -8.26
C LEU A 103 -16.81 -13.69 -8.83
N ALA A 104 -15.56 -14.07 -8.61
CA ALA A 104 -15.03 -15.33 -9.12
C ALA A 104 -15.49 -16.53 -8.27
N ASN A 105 -15.88 -17.62 -8.94
CA ASN A 105 -16.27 -18.90 -8.33
C ASN A 105 -15.10 -19.64 -7.69
#